data_AF-D9VVX9-F1
#
_entry.id   AF-D9VVX9-F1
#
_cell.length_a   1.000
_cell.length_b   1.000
_cell.length_c   1.000
_cell.angle_alpha   90.00
_cell.angle_beta   90.00
_cell.angle_gamma   90.00
#
_symmetry.space_group_name_H-M   'P 1'
#
loop_
_entity.id
_entity.type
_entity.pdbx_description
1 polymer ?
#
loop_
_entity_poly.entity_id
_entity_poly.type
_entity_poly.pdbx_seq_one_letter_code
_entity_poly.pdbx_strand_id
1 'polypeptide(L)'
;MPLRPARSRRPVAAAALAASSALVLLGAFTVASSQAAEGGPAPRAAAAAGLPSYDHVVVVVYENKQYGEIIGSGNAPYINQLAAGGASLTGMKALTHPSQPNYFNLFSGSTQGITGDGCYTPQSMTAANLGQELIAAGRTFATYNEDLPSEGSTACTNGQYAQKHNPWFAFKNVPLNTGKTWAQFPQNNFSALPDLSFVVPNQCNDMHSCSVGTGDTWTKNNIDAYAQWAKANNSLLVLTWDEDNYLGSNQIATVFYGANVKTGTYATAFNHHHLLRTFEDLFGTATHAGNAANVQPITEVFTASTTPTPTPTPTPTPTPTPTPTPTPTPTPTQGGLKLADPGPQTCKFNQSCTIQLTATGGRPPVRYAATGLPWGLAVDAGTGRISGKPWGSGTVQVTATATDASGATVTAAFPLTVNWF
;
A
#
# COMPACT_ATOMS: atom_id res chain seq x y z
N MET A 1 75.92 9.39 41.43
CA MET A 1 75.69 8.31 42.41
C MET A 1 74.39 8.61 43.17
N PRO A 2 73.52 7.65 43.49
CA PRO A 2 72.83 6.64 42.67
C PRO A 2 71.28 6.89 42.62
N LEU A 3 70.59 6.22 41.68
CA LEU A 3 69.28 5.52 41.79
C LEU A 3 68.18 6.07 42.73
N ARG A 4 66.93 6.32 42.28
CA ARG A 4 65.74 5.40 42.19
C ARG A 4 64.45 6.29 42.20
N PRO A 5 63.18 5.78 42.19
CA PRO A 5 62.51 4.74 41.38
C PRO A 5 61.04 5.09 40.99
N ALA A 6 60.39 4.25 40.16
CA ALA A 6 59.04 3.69 40.42
C ALA A 6 58.75 2.58 39.39
N ARG A 7 58.65 1.28 39.74
CA ARG A 7 57.46 0.54 40.29
C ARG A 7 56.25 0.63 39.34
N SER A 8 55.48 -0.42 39.02
CA SER A 8 55.33 -1.75 39.62
C SER A 8 54.16 -2.52 38.97
N ARG A 9 54.35 -3.84 38.70
CA ARG A 9 53.44 -5.00 38.97
C ARG A 9 52.12 -5.13 38.17
N ARG A 10 51.55 -6.31 37.88
CA ARG A 10 51.94 -7.75 37.86
C ARG A 10 50.78 -8.55 37.19
N PRO A 11 50.95 -9.86 36.90
CA PRO A 11 50.23 -10.70 35.92
C PRO A 11 49.29 -11.75 36.55
N VAL A 12 48.61 -12.60 35.74
CA VAL A 12 48.22 -14.02 36.00
C VAL A 12 47.91 -14.67 34.60
N ALA A 13 48.65 -15.67 34.06
CA ALA A 13 48.61 -17.15 34.20
C ALA A 13 47.21 -17.80 33.94
N ALA A 14 46.98 -18.98 33.36
CA ALA A 14 47.69 -20.26 33.16
C ALA A 14 47.02 -21.01 31.96
N ALA A 15 47.72 -21.67 31.02
CA ALA A 15 48.30 -23.02 31.03
C ALA A 15 47.32 -24.20 31.24
N ALA A 16 47.20 -25.11 30.25
CA ALA A 16 47.44 -26.56 30.40
C ALA A 16 47.40 -27.32 29.05
N LEU A 17 48.42 -28.16 28.85
CA LEU A 17 48.61 -29.17 27.80
C LEU A 17 47.82 -30.46 28.08
N ALA A 18 47.58 -31.26 27.01
CA ALA A 18 47.80 -32.72 26.88
C ALA A 18 46.79 -33.31 25.86
N ALA A 19 47.01 -34.39 25.11
CA ALA A 19 48.16 -35.15 24.61
C ALA A 19 47.57 -36.21 23.63
N SER A 20 48.40 -36.67 22.68
CA SER A 20 48.41 -38.04 22.11
C SER A 20 47.32 -38.53 21.13
N SER A 21 47.73 -38.59 19.86
CA SER A 21 47.63 -39.69 18.88
C SER A 21 46.65 -40.86 19.09
N ALA A 22 45.81 -41.15 18.08
CA ALA A 22 45.78 -42.46 17.39
C ALA A 22 44.76 -42.55 16.23
N LEU A 23 45.21 -43.27 15.20
CA LEU A 23 44.46 -44.12 14.26
C LEU A 23 43.67 -43.49 13.09
N VAL A 24 44.30 -43.63 11.91
CA VAL A 24 43.71 -43.71 10.58
C VAL A 24 42.72 -44.87 10.49
N LEU A 25 41.48 -44.61 10.10
CA LEU A 25 40.66 -45.57 9.35
C LEU A 25 39.94 -44.84 8.21
N LEU A 26 40.18 -45.32 6.98
CA LEU A 26 39.60 -44.85 5.74
C LEU A 26 38.06 -44.93 5.77
N GLY A 27 37.40 -43.79 5.77
CA GLY A 27 36.02 -43.64 5.29
C GLY A 27 36.06 -42.81 4.02
N ALA A 28 35.75 -43.41 2.87
CA ALA A 28 35.56 -42.68 1.63
C ALA A 28 34.33 -41.77 1.75
N PHE A 29 34.54 -40.54 2.20
CA PHE A 29 33.56 -39.48 2.00
C PHE A 29 33.72 -38.96 0.57
N THR A 30 32.77 -39.30 -0.29
CA THR A 30 32.50 -38.51 -1.48
C THR A 30 32.20 -37.09 -1.02
N VAL A 31 33.16 -36.19 -1.18
CA VAL A 31 32.90 -34.76 -1.02
C VAL A 31 32.01 -34.39 -2.21
N ALA A 32 30.70 -34.47 -2.02
CA ALA A 32 29.77 -33.86 -2.95
C ALA A 32 30.11 -32.37 -2.93
N SER A 33 30.79 -31.90 -3.96
CA SER A 33 30.97 -30.48 -4.21
C SER A 33 29.58 -29.91 -4.43
N SER A 34 28.96 -29.41 -3.36
CA SER A 34 27.83 -28.51 -3.47
C SER A 34 28.39 -27.22 -4.09
N GLN A 35 28.44 -27.18 -5.41
CA GLN A 35 28.45 -25.93 -6.13
C GLN A 35 27.18 -25.21 -5.68
N ALA A 36 27.34 -24.20 -4.83
CA ALA A 36 26.30 -23.22 -4.63
C ALA A 36 25.98 -22.69 -6.01
N ALA A 37 24.80 -23.02 -6.53
CA ALA A 37 24.26 -22.36 -7.69
C ALA A 37 24.21 -20.88 -7.31
N GLU A 38 25.02 -20.06 -7.98
CA GLU A 38 24.85 -18.62 -7.94
C GLU A 38 23.42 -18.36 -8.41
N GLY A 39 22.54 -18.06 -7.46
CA GLY A 39 21.17 -17.69 -7.74
C GLY A 39 21.20 -16.41 -8.54
N GLY A 40 20.99 -16.51 -9.85
CA GLY A 40 20.64 -15.36 -10.67
C GLY A 40 19.47 -14.60 -10.03
N PRO A 41 19.35 -13.29 -10.27
CA PRO A 41 18.30 -12.48 -9.66
C PRO A 41 16.93 -13.14 -9.88
N ALA A 42 16.13 -13.21 -8.81
CA ALA A 42 14.79 -13.77 -8.87
C ALA A 42 14.01 -13.11 -10.02
N PRO A 43 13.22 -13.88 -10.79
CA PRO A 43 12.48 -13.34 -11.92
C PRO A 43 11.53 -12.23 -11.46
N ARG A 44 11.61 -11.07 -12.12
CA ARG A 44 10.78 -9.87 -11.86
C ARG A 44 9.29 -10.24 -12.05
N ALA A 45 8.45 -10.01 -11.04
CA ALA A 45 7.03 -10.40 -11.08
C ALA A 45 6.21 -9.55 -12.06
N ALA A 46 5.48 -10.13 -13.02
CA ALA A 46 4.77 -9.37 -14.05
C ALA A 46 3.64 -8.47 -13.49
N ALA A 47 3.35 -7.37 -14.18
CA ALA A 47 2.22 -6.49 -13.85
C ALA A 47 0.88 -7.26 -13.87
N ALA A 48 -0.08 -6.81 -13.07
CA ALA A 48 -1.42 -7.39 -13.02
C ALA A 48 -2.17 -7.21 -14.36
N ALA A 49 -3.12 -8.10 -14.63
CA ALA A 49 -3.92 -8.06 -15.85
C ALA A 49 -4.68 -6.73 -16.01
N GLY A 50 -4.62 -6.13 -17.19
CA GLY A 50 -5.26 -4.86 -17.49
C GLY A 50 -4.42 -3.61 -17.21
N LEU A 51 -3.24 -3.78 -16.59
CA LEU A 51 -2.26 -2.70 -16.42
C LEU A 51 -1.06 -2.87 -17.38
N PRO A 52 -0.45 -1.77 -17.83
CA PRO A 52 0.82 -1.81 -18.56
C PRO A 52 1.97 -2.20 -17.61
N SER A 53 3.07 -2.68 -18.18
CA SER A 53 4.33 -2.81 -17.46
C SER A 53 5.21 -1.61 -17.76
N TYR A 54 5.62 -0.87 -16.72
CA TYR A 54 6.52 0.26 -16.85
C TYR A 54 7.94 -0.11 -16.45
N ASP A 55 8.92 0.52 -17.09
CA ASP A 55 10.32 0.42 -16.71
C ASP A 55 10.59 1.28 -15.47
N HIS A 56 10.14 2.54 -15.48
CA HIS A 56 10.22 3.46 -14.35
C HIS A 56 8.92 4.23 -14.13
N VAL A 57 8.54 4.38 -12.86
CA VAL A 57 7.45 5.24 -12.38
C VAL A 57 8.04 6.27 -11.42
N VAL A 58 7.80 7.56 -11.66
CA VAL A 58 8.12 8.65 -10.72
C VAL A 58 6.83 9.24 -10.19
N VAL A 59 6.71 9.32 -8.88
CA VAL A 59 5.57 9.91 -8.17
C VAL A 59 6.05 11.16 -7.44
N VAL A 60 5.52 12.33 -7.78
CA VAL A 60 5.78 13.58 -7.07
C VAL A 60 4.59 13.89 -6.18
N VAL A 61 4.86 14.13 -4.89
CA VAL A 61 3.82 14.44 -3.89
C VAL A 61 3.96 15.90 -3.47
N TYR A 62 2.88 16.66 -3.60
CA TYR A 62 2.76 18.07 -3.23
C TYR A 62 1.80 18.23 -2.04
N GLU A 63 1.68 19.46 -1.54
CA GLU A 63 1.07 19.76 -0.26
C GLU A 63 -0.12 20.73 -0.33
N ASN A 64 -1.19 20.38 0.40
CA ASN A 64 -2.21 21.30 0.93
C ASN A 64 -2.87 22.22 -0.10
N LYS A 65 -3.39 21.67 -1.22
CA LYS A 65 -4.12 22.46 -2.23
C LYS A 65 -5.41 21.80 -2.65
N GLN A 66 -6.48 22.60 -2.70
CA GLN A 66 -7.71 22.18 -3.34
C GLN A 66 -7.49 21.92 -4.83
N TYR A 67 -8.25 20.98 -5.37
CA TYR A 67 -8.26 20.68 -6.81
C TYR A 67 -8.32 21.94 -7.69
N GLY A 68 -9.19 22.90 -7.38
CA GLY A 68 -9.37 24.13 -8.16
C GLY A 68 -8.25 25.17 -8.01
N GLU A 69 -7.38 25.05 -7.01
CA GLU A 69 -6.18 25.88 -6.89
C GLU A 69 -5.08 25.44 -7.87
N ILE A 70 -5.16 24.20 -8.34
CA ILE A 70 -4.24 23.58 -9.29
C ILE A 70 -4.90 23.47 -10.67
N ILE A 71 -5.90 22.64 -10.83
CA ILE A 71 -6.51 22.36 -12.13
C ILE A 71 -7.47 23.49 -12.53
N GLY A 72 -7.26 24.05 -13.72
CA GLY A 72 -7.94 25.24 -14.22
C GLY A 72 -7.36 26.56 -13.69
N SER A 73 -6.35 26.51 -12.82
CA SER A 73 -5.74 27.69 -12.21
C SER A 73 -4.63 28.28 -13.09
N GLY A 74 -4.68 29.60 -13.30
CA GLY A 74 -3.60 30.34 -13.97
C GLY A 74 -2.28 30.37 -13.20
N ASN A 75 -2.28 29.96 -11.93
CA ASN A 75 -1.07 29.85 -11.10
C ASN A 75 -0.32 28.52 -11.27
N ALA A 76 -0.91 27.53 -11.96
CA ALA A 76 -0.29 26.23 -12.22
C ALA A 76 -0.23 25.89 -13.72
N PRO A 77 0.29 26.78 -14.59
CA PRO A 77 0.19 26.59 -16.04
C PRO A 77 0.89 25.32 -16.53
N TYR A 78 2.03 24.94 -15.96
CA TYR A 78 2.75 23.74 -16.40
C TYR A 78 2.05 22.45 -15.95
N ILE A 79 1.58 22.38 -14.71
CA ILE A 79 0.81 21.23 -14.22
C ILE A 79 -0.48 21.06 -15.03
N ASN A 80 -1.15 22.17 -15.40
CA ASN A 80 -2.32 22.12 -16.29
C ASN A 80 -1.97 21.64 -17.70
N GLN A 81 -0.77 21.97 -18.22
CA GLN A 81 -0.27 21.42 -19.48
C GLN A 81 -0.10 19.90 -19.39
N LEU A 82 0.46 19.39 -18.28
CA LEU A 82 0.56 17.95 -18.04
C LEU A 82 -0.82 17.30 -17.91
N ALA A 83 -1.75 17.91 -17.18
CA ALA A 83 -3.12 17.42 -17.03
C ALA A 83 -3.84 17.33 -18.38
N ALA A 84 -3.71 18.34 -19.24
CA ALA A 84 -4.30 18.35 -20.57
C ALA A 84 -3.64 17.35 -21.52
N GLY A 85 -2.35 17.06 -21.34
CA GLY A 85 -1.59 16.10 -22.14
C GLY A 85 -1.54 14.68 -21.58
N GLY A 86 -2.25 14.41 -20.47
CA GLY A 86 -2.27 13.16 -19.72
C GLY A 86 -3.66 12.83 -19.19
N ALA A 87 -3.74 12.03 -18.13
CA ALA A 87 -4.99 11.68 -17.46
C ALA A 87 -5.14 12.48 -16.16
N SER A 88 -6.18 13.30 -16.06
CA SER A 88 -6.50 14.08 -14.87
C SER A 88 -7.64 13.41 -14.09
N LEU A 89 -7.37 12.96 -12.86
CA LEU A 89 -8.35 12.32 -11.98
C LEU A 89 -9.15 13.39 -11.23
N THR A 90 -10.30 13.75 -11.77
CA THR A 90 -11.17 14.79 -11.19
C THR A 90 -11.96 14.30 -9.99
N GLY A 91 -12.13 12.97 -9.84
CA GLY A 91 -12.79 12.36 -8.68
C GLY A 91 -11.85 12.01 -7.52
N MET A 92 -10.56 12.34 -7.60
CA MET A 92 -9.57 11.99 -6.58
C MET A 92 -9.78 12.78 -5.28
N LYS A 93 -9.72 12.08 -4.14
CA LYS A 93 -9.78 12.67 -2.80
C LYS A 93 -8.67 12.13 -1.90
N ALA A 94 -8.12 13.01 -1.09
CA ALA A 94 -7.32 12.61 0.05
C ALA A 94 -8.22 12.02 1.16
N LEU A 95 -7.59 11.31 2.10
CA LEU A 95 -8.32 10.47 3.05
C LEU A 95 -8.64 11.19 4.35
N THR A 96 -7.79 12.11 4.78
CA THR A 96 -7.89 12.72 6.09
C THR A 96 -7.14 14.04 6.17
N HIS A 97 -7.10 14.59 7.38
CA HIS A 97 -6.23 15.67 7.81
C HIS A 97 -5.65 15.31 9.19
N PRO A 98 -4.42 15.75 9.53
CA PRO A 98 -3.52 16.55 8.69
C PRO A 98 -2.71 15.73 7.68
N SER A 99 -1.76 16.40 7.01
CA SER A 99 -0.93 15.92 5.91
C SER A 99 -0.29 14.56 6.13
N GLN A 100 0.44 14.41 7.24
CA GLN A 100 1.30 13.24 7.47
C GLN A 100 0.55 11.89 7.41
N PRO A 101 -0.63 11.72 8.05
CA PRO A 101 -1.47 10.55 7.85
C PRO A 101 -1.73 10.17 6.37
N ASN A 102 -1.85 11.12 5.44
CA ASN A 102 -2.08 10.83 4.02
C ASN A 102 -0.85 10.19 3.36
N TYR A 103 0.36 10.63 3.69
CA TYR A 103 1.60 9.97 3.23
C TYR A 103 1.69 8.51 3.69
N PHE A 104 1.36 8.25 4.96
CA PHE A 104 1.34 6.88 5.48
C PHE A 104 0.28 6.03 4.79
N ASN A 105 -0.89 6.58 4.50
CA ASN A 105 -1.90 5.89 3.71
C ASN A 105 -1.46 5.59 2.27
N LEU A 106 -0.78 6.54 1.61
CA LEU A 106 -0.26 6.37 0.25
C LEU A 106 0.87 5.32 0.20
N PHE A 107 1.63 5.15 1.27
CA PHE A 107 2.78 4.24 1.29
C PHE A 107 2.49 2.86 1.91
N SER A 108 1.58 2.77 2.88
CA SER A 108 1.31 1.54 3.66
C SER A 108 -0.17 1.17 3.77
N GLY A 109 -1.05 1.94 3.12
CA GLY A 109 -2.49 1.70 3.14
C GLY A 109 -3.15 1.96 4.50
N SER A 110 -2.44 2.55 5.46
CA SER A 110 -2.94 2.88 6.80
C SER A 110 -2.15 4.05 7.39
N THR A 111 -2.72 4.79 8.33
CA THR A 111 -2.01 5.88 9.03
C THR A 111 -0.94 5.38 9.99
N GLN A 112 -0.91 4.08 10.30
CA GLN A 112 -0.03 3.47 11.30
C GLN A 112 -0.14 4.10 12.70
N GLY A 113 -1.32 4.66 13.02
CA GLY A 113 -1.56 5.35 14.29
C GLY A 113 -1.02 6.77 14.34
N ILE A 114 -0.45 7.30 13.25
CA ILE A 114 -0.12 8.72 13.13
C ILE A 114 -1.42 9.52 12.95
N THR A 115 -1.60 10.55 13.77
CA THR A 115 -2.83 11.37 13.80
C THR A 115 -2.56 12.87 13.69
N GLY A 116 -1.30 13.27 13.54
CA GLY A 116 -0.87 14.67 13.53
C GLY A 116 0.29 14.87 12.58
N ASP A 117 0.81 16.09 12.55
CA ASP A 117 2.02 16.45 11.81
C ASP A 117 3.19 16.61 12.78
N GLY A 118 4.13 15.68 12.74
CA GLY A 118 5.31 15.75 13.59
C GLY A 118 6.38 14.73 13.26
N CYS A 119 7.45 14.76 14.04
CA CYS A 119 8.49 13.74 13.95
C CYS A 119 7.92 12.40 14.43
N TYR A 120 8.14 11.33 13.67
CA TYR A 120 7.92 9.97 14.16
C TYR A 120 9.26 9.33 14.50
N THR A 121 9.24 8.28 15.33
CA THR A 121 10.43 7.47 15.59
C THR A 121 10.80 6.68 14.34
N PRO A 122 11.95 6.96 13.69
CA PRO A 122 12.37 6.22 12.51
C PRO A 122 12.55 4.74 12.83
N GLN A 123 12.32 3.89 11.84
CA GLN A 123 12.56 2.46 11.94
C GLN A 123 11.87 1.86 13.17
N SER A 124 10.62 2.25 13.43
CA SER A 124 9.82 1.75 14.56
C SER A 124 8.71 0.80 14.13
N MET A 125 8.31 0.84 12.86
CA MET A 125 7.19 0.09 12.29
C MET A 125 7.68 -1.09 11.45
N THR A 126 6.85 -2.11 11.28
CA THR A 126 7.13 -3.30 10.44
C THR A 126 5.94 -3.73 9.58
N ALA A 127 4.88 -2.93 9.56
CA ALA A 127 3.71 -3.24 8.74
C ALA A 127 4.08 -3.29 7.25
N ALA A 128 3.27 -4.03 6.48
CA ALA A 128 3.38 -4.09 5.02
C ALA A 128 3.32 -2.67 4.43
N ASN A 129 4.13 -2.43 3.39
CA ASN A 129 4.25 -1.15 2.71
C ASN A 129 4.85 -1.35 1.33
N LEU A 130 4.62 -0.38 0.45
CA LEU A 130 4.99 -0.43 -0.95
C LEU A 130 6.49 -0.69 -1.16
N GLY A 131 7.36 -0.03 -0.39
CA GLY A 131 8.81 -0.20 -0.53
C GLY A 131 9.26 -1.63 -0.25
N GLN A 132 8.75 -2.23 0.81
CA GLN A 132 9.04 -3.63 1.15
C GLN A 132 8.46 -4.61 0.13
N GLU A 133 7.23 -4.36 -0.35
CA GLU A 133 6.56 -5.22 -1.33
C GLU A 133 7.27 -5.22 -2.69
N LEU A 134 7.75 -4.05 -3.14
CA LEU A 134 8.58 -3.93 -4.34
C LEU A 134 9.88 -4.73 -4.20
N ILE A 135 10.61 -4.55 -3.09
CA ILE A 135 11.86 -5.28 -2.84
C ILE A 135 11.61 -6.80 -2.84
N ALA A 136 10.52 -7.25 -2.20
CA ALA A 136 10.14 -8.67 -2.18
C ALA A 136 9.76 -9.22 -3.57
N ALA A 137 9.22 -8.37 -4.45
CA ALA A 137 8.91 -8.71 -5.85
C ALA A 137 10.13 -8.66 -6.80
N GLY A 138 11.34 -8.45 -6.26
CA GLY A 138 12.56 -8.27 -7.06
C GLY A 138 12.60 -6.95 -7.82
N ARG A 139 11.85 -5.94 -7.35
CA ARG A 139 11.77 -4.60 -7.92
C ARG A 139 12.63 -3.62 -7.12
N THR A 140 13.05 -2.54 -7.76
CA THR A 140 13.87 -1.50 -7.13
C THR A 140 13.04 -0.28 -6.70
N PHE A 141 13.39 0.28 -5.55
CA PHE A 141 12.68 1.41 -4.95
C PHE A 141 13.65 2.45 -4.40
N ALA A 142 13.40 3.74 -4.67
CA ALA A 142 14.08 4.83 -3.98
C ALA A 142 13.17 6.04 -3.80
N THR A 143 13.59 6.97 -2.95
CA THR A 143 12.96 8.28 -2.81
C THR A 143 14.00 9.39 -2.96
N TYR A 144 13.62 10.52 -3.53
CA TYR A 144 14.50 11.65 -3.80
C TYR A 144 13.93 12.89 -3.15
N ASN A 145 14.63 13.38 -2.15
CA ASN A 145 14.07 14.29 -1.15
C ASN A 145 14.86 15.58 -1.15
N GLU A 146 14.21 16.69 -1.46
CA GLU A 146 14.84 18.01 -1.46
C GLU A 146 15.18 18.41 -0.02
N ASP A 147 16.37 19.00 0.16
CA ASP A 147 16.95 19.38 1.44
C ASP A 147 17.17 18.24 2.46
N LEU A 148 17.05 16.97 2.07
CA LEU A 148 17.47 15.85 2.92
C LEU A 148 18.99 15.98 3.20
N PRO A 149 19.45 15.96 4.48
CA PRO A 149 20.84 16.26 4.82
C PRO A 149 21.87 15.34 4.15
N SER A 150 21.55 14.06 4.04
CA SER A 150 22.39 13.01 3.48
C SER A 150 21.52 11.81 3.15
N GLU A 151 22.01 10.91 2.29
CA GLU A 151 21.36 9.64 2.03
C GLU A 151 21.08 8.89 3.35
N GLY A 152 19.85 8.37 3.48
CA GLY A 152 19.36 7.65 4.64
C GLY A 152 19.23 8.46 5.93
N SER A 153 19.37 9.79 5.87
CA SER A 153 19.16 10.64 7.03
C SER A 153 17.72 10.50 7.54
N THR A 154 17.59 10.29 8.84
CA THR A 154 16.30 10.26 9.55
C THR A 154 16.07 11.53 10.36
N ALA A 155 16.73 12.63 9.99
CA ALA A 155 16.52 13.93 10.61
C ALA A 155 15.03 14.29 10.57
N CYS A 156 14.50 14.92 11.61
CA CYS A 156 13.12 15.36 11.60
C CYS A 156 12.92 16.55 10.63
N THR A 157 13.85 17.50 10.63
CA THR A 157 13.86 18.65 9.72
C THR A 157 15.29 19.01 9.31
N ASN A 158 15.43 19.69 8.16
CA ASN A 158 16.68 20.30 7.72
C ASN A 158 16.40 21.41 6.70
N GLY A 159 16.59 22.68 7.06
CA GLY A 159 16.11 23.77 6.21
C GLY A 159 14.60 23.63 5.97
N GLN A 160 14.20 23.47 4.70
CA GLN A 160 12.80 23.27 4.31
C GLN A 160 12.39 21.78 4.23
N TYR A 161 13.31 20.83 4.41
CA TYR A 161 12.97 19.41 4.50
C TYR A 161 12.17 19.12 5.78
N ALA A 162 11.15 18.27 5.65
CA ALA A 162 10.35 17.77 6.76
C ALA A 162 10.10 16.25 6.66
N GLN A 163 10.44 15.52 7.73
CA GLN A 163 10.27 14.07 7.82
C GLN A 163 8.80 13.65 7.66
N LYS A 164 7.85 14.53 8.00
CA LYS A 164 6.42 14.24 7.90
C LYS A 164 5.95 13.88 6.48
N HIS A 165 6.66 14.33 5.42
CA HIS A 165 6.39 13.99 4.02
C HIS A 165 7.06 12.69 3.55
N ASN A 166 7.76 11.97 4.44
CA ASN A 166 8.68 10.90 4.10
C ASN A 166 8.37 9.62 4.89
N PRO A 167 7.26 8.89 4.66
CA PRO A 167 6.80 7.81 5.53
C PRO A 167 7.75 6.59 5.57
N TRP A 168 8.53 6.34 4.52
CA TRP A 168 9.44 5.19 4.40
C TRP A 168 10.44 5.07 5.55
N PHE A 169 10.95 6.17 6.11
CA PHE A 169 11.92 6.07 7.20
C PHE A 169 11.32 5.52 8.49
N ALA A 170 9.99 5.47 8.63
CA ALA A 170 9.32 4.87 9.79
C ALA A 170 9.45 3.34 9.85
N PHE A 171 9.70 2.69 8.72
CA PHE A 171 9.55 1.25 8.55
C PHE A 171 10.89 0.51 8.55
N LYS A 172 11.10 -0.38 9.54
CA LYS A 172 12.32 -1.22 9.67
C LYS A 172 12.56 -2.13 8.48
N ASN A 173 11.49 -2.50 7.79
CA ASN A 173 11.50 -3.36 6.61
C ASN A 173 11.71 -2.56 5.30
N VAL A 174 12.07 -1.28 5.39
CA VAL A 174 12.53 -0.45 4.27
C VAL A 174 13.95 0.05 4.59
N PRO A 175 14.97 -0.33 3.82
CA PRO A 175 16.34 0.11 4.06
C PRO A 175 16.47 1.64 4.00
N LEU A 176 17.14 2.26 4.97
CA LEU A 176 17.29 3.73 5.00
C LEU A 176 17.96 4.30 3.74
N ASN A 177 18.87 3.54 3.12
CA ASN A 177 19.58 3.96 1.91
C ASN A 177 18.71 4.03 0.64
N THR A 178 17.43 3.64 0.71
CA THR A 178 16.45 3.97 -0.35
C THR A 178 16.09 5.45 -0.33
N GLY A 179 16.24 6.14 0.81
CA GLY A 179 16.04 7.58 0.93
C GLY A 179 17.26 8.36 0.45
N LYS A 180 17.21 8.85 -0.79
CA LYS A 180 18.26 9.63 -1.43
C LYS A 180 18.03 11.13 -1.25
N THR A 181 19.11 11.89 -1.36
CA THR A 181 19.04 13.35 -1.51
C THR A 181 18.58 13.71 -2.92
N TRP A 182 17.99 14.89 -3.10
CA TRP A 182 17.59 15.38 -4.42
C TRP A 182 18.74 15.42 -5.44
N ALA A 183 19.97 15.75 -5.02
CA ALA A 183 21.14 15.77 -5.88
C ALA A 183 21.49 14.40 -6.51
N GLN A 184 20.94 13.32 -5.98
CA GLN A 184 21.12 11.96 -6.51
C GLN A 184 20.02 11.56 -7.52
N PHE A 185 19.00 12.40 -7.72
CA PHE A 185 18.01 12.18 -8.77
C PHE A 185 18.71 12.27 -10.14
N PRO A 186 18.65 11.23 -10.99
CA PRO A 186 19.47 11.13 -12.18
C PRO A 186 18.91 11.96 -13.35
N GLN A 187 18.90 13.30 -13.20
CA GLN A 187 18.32 14.24 -14.17
C GLN A 187 18.88 14.11 -15.60
N ASN A 188 20.06 13.53 -15.76
CA ASN A 188 20.72 13.31 -17.05
C ASN A 188 20.72 11.84 -17.50
N ASN A 189 20.15 10.92 -16.72
CA ASN A 189 20.12 9.49 -17.02
C ASN A 189 18.92 8.80 -16.36
N PHE A 190 17.72 9.05 -16.89
CA PHE A 190 16.50 8.46 -16.33
C PHE A 190 16.44 6.94 -16.44
N SER A 191 17.20 6.29 -17.35
CA SER A 191 17.30 4.82 -17.38
C SER A 191 18.00 4.21 -16.17
N ALA A 192 18.66 5.01 -15.33
CA ALA A 192 19.23 4.57 -14.06
C ALA A 192 18.27 4.72 -12.87
N LEU A 193 17.03 5.20 -13.11
CA LEU A 193 16.04 5.26 -12.04
C LEU A 193 15.70 3.86 -11.53
N PRO A 194 15.29 3.74 -10.26
CA PRO A 194 14.57 2.57 -9.78
C PRO A 194 13.28 2.33 -10.57
N ASP A 195 12.69 1.17 -10.35
CA ASP A 195 11.39 0.80 -10.92
C ASP A 195 10.30 1.77 -10.45
N LEU A 196 10.27 2.08 -9.16
CA LEU A 196 9.41 3.12 -8.59
C LEU A 196 10.22 4.09 -7.74
N SER A 197 10.01 5.38 -8.02
CA SER A 197 10.64 6.48 -7.30
C SER A 197 9.61 7.46 -6.75
N PHE A 198 9.71 7.81 -5.47
CA PHE A 198 9.05 9.03 -4.97
C PHE A 198 9.98 10.23 -5.07
N VAL A 199 9.44 11.38 -5.43
CA VAL A 199 10.10 12.68 -5.34
C VAL A 199 9.31 13.53 -4.36
N VAL A 200 9.99 14.03 -3.34
CA VAL A 200 9.41 14.91 -2.32
C VAL A 200 10.13 16.25 -2.39
N PRO A 201 9.51 17.27 -3.00
CA PRO A 201 10.03 18.64 -2.93
C PRO A 201 10.02 19.13 -1.48
N ASN A 202 10.80 20.17 -1.19
CA ASN A 202 10.82 20.76 0.15
C ASN A 202 9.53 21.55 0.42
N GLN A 203 9.32 21.97 1.67
CA GLN A 203 8.12 22.69 2.10
C GLN A 203 7.79 23.98 1.32
N CYS A 204 8.70 24.52 0.51
CA CYS A 204 8.36 25.63 -0.39
C CYS A 204 7.91 25.08 -1.75
N ASN A 205 8.70 24.19 -2.34
CA ASN A 205 8.48 23.69 -3.69
C ASN A 205 7.33 22.68 -3.79
N ASP A 206 6.94 22.06 -2.69
CA ASP A 206 5.75 21.21 -2.58
C ASP A 206 4.45 22.05 -2.46
N MET A 207 4.58 23.39 -2.41
CA MET A 207 3.50 24.37 -2.23
C MET A 207 2.94 24.49 -0.80
N HIS A 208 3.52 23.84 0.21
CA HIS A 208 3.05 23.98 1.59
C HIS A 208 3.23 25.41 2.10
N SER A 209 4.43 25.96 1.93
CA SER A 209 4.86 27.25 2.50
C SER A 209 5.02 28.35 1.46
N CYS A 210 4.97 27.98 0.17
CA CYS A 210 5.07 28.91 -0.95
C CYS A 210 3.87 28.76 -1.89
N SER A 211 3.74 29.72 -2.81
CA SER A 211 2.61 29.78 -3.73
C SER A 211 2.56 28.59 -4.70
N VAL A 212 1.37 28.32 -5.24
CA VAL A 212 1.18 27.36 -6.34
C VAL A 212 2.12 27.65 -7.52
N GLY A 213 2.34 28.93 -7.87
CA GLY A 213 3.25 29.32 -8.96
C GLY A 213 4.71 28.97 -8.68
N THR A 214 5.14 28.98 -7.42
CA THR A 214 6.47 28.52 -7.01
C THR A 214 6.62 27.03 -7.28
N GLY A 215 5.67 26.22 -6.79
CA GLY A 215 5.70 24.77 -7.01
C GLY A 215 5.55 24.39 -8.49
N ASP A 216 4.71 25.09 -9.26
CA ASP A 216 4.55 24.86 -10.70
C ASP A 216 5.86 25.14 -11.45
N THR A 217 6.52 26.25 -11.13
CA THR A 217 7.84 26.59 -11.69
C THR A 217 8.90 25.55 -11.32
N TRP A 218 8.93 25.11 -10.06
CA TRP A 218 9.84 24.04 -9.64
C TRP A 218 9.57 22.75 -10.41
N THR A 219 8.30 22.37 -10.57
CA THR A 219 7.87 21.18 -11.30
C THR A 219 8.34 21.24 -12.75
N LYS A 220 8.12 22.38 -13.41
CA LYS A 220 8.59 22.60 -14.78
C LYS A 220 10.11 22.45 -14.89
N ASN A 221 10.86 23.12 -14.01
CA ASN A 221 12.31 23.16 -14.11
C ASN A 221 12.98 21.82 -13.78
N ASN A 222 12.37 21.03 -12.91
CA ASN A 222 13.01 19.83 -12.35
C ASN A 222 12.45 18.51 -12.90
N ILE A 223 11.18 18.50 -13.32
CA ILE A 223 10.44 17.28 -13.67
C ILE A 223 10.13 17.20 -15.16
N ASP A 224 10.11 18.32 -15.91
CA ASP A 224 9.73 18.29 -17.34
C ASP A 224 10.58 17.36 -18.18
N ALA A 225 11.90 17.36 -17.95
CA ALA A 225 12.80 16.44 -18.65
C ALA A 225 12.38 14.97 -18.46
N TYR A 226 11.99 14.57 -17.24
CA TYR A 226 11.48 13.23 -16.99
C TYR A 226 10.09 13.04 -17.60
N ALA A 227 9.19 14.03 -17.49
CA ALA A 227 7.84 13.95 -18.07
C ALA A 227 7.90 13.65 -19.58
N GLN A 228 8.74 14.38 -20.33
CA GLN A 228 8.93 14.15 -21.76
C GLN A 228 9.62 12.80 -22.03
N TRP A 229 10.64 12.45 -21.24
CA TRP A 229 11.32 11.17 -21.38
C TRP A 229 10.39 9.97 -21.13
N ALA A 230 9.51 10.07 -20.13
CA ALA A 230 8.56 9.03 -19.75
C ALA A 230 7.58 8.69 -20.89
N LYS A 231 7.12 9.69 -21.64
CA LYS A 231 6.31 9.49 -22.85
C LYS A 231 7.04 8.67 -23.92
N ALA A 232 8.35 8.88 -24.07
CA ALA A 232 9.14 8.23 -25.10
C ALA A 232 9.71 6.86 -24.67
N ASN A 233 9.78 6.56 -23.36
CA ASN A 233 10.53 5.42 -22.83
C ASN A 233 9.73 4.59 -21.81
N ASN A 234 8.57 4.05 -22.22
CA ASN A 234 7.76 3.11 -21.43
C ASN A 234 7.75 3.40 -19.92
N SER A 235 7.49 4.66 -19.56
CA SER A 235 7.60 5.17 -18.21
C SER A 235 6.43 6.09 -17.87
N LEU A 236 6.24 6.30 -16.56
CA LEU A 236 5.11 7.06 -16.02
C LEU A 236 5.58 8.13 -15.05
N LEU A 237 5.00 9.31 -15.17
CA LEU A 237 4.99 10.36 -14.17
C LEU A 237 3.59 10.43 -13.53
N VAL A 238 3.55 10.48 -12.21
CA VAL A 238 2.33 10.77 -11.44
C VAL A 238 2.59 11.99 -10.56
N LEU A 239 1.72 13.00 -10.66
CA LEU A 239 1.67 14.12 -9.73
C LEU A 239 0.44 13.95 -8.84
N THR A 240 0.59 14.10 -7.52
CA THR A 240 -0.53 14.04 -6.56
C THR A 240 -0.30 15.00 -5.41
N TRP A 241 -1.36 15.33 -4.68
CA TRP A 241 -1.31 16.12 -3.45
C TRP A 241 -1.67 15.23 -2.27
N ASP A 242 -1.15 15.55 -1.09
CA ASP A 242 -1.43 14.81 0.13
C ASP A 242 -2.87 15.05 0.64
N GLU A 243 -3.32 16.30 0.64
CA GLU A 243 -4.62 16.79 1.08
C GLU A 243 -4.98 18.17 0.50
N ASP A 244 -6.23 18.59 0.71
CA ASP A 244 -6.68 19.95 0.39
C ASP A 244 -6.32 20.96 1.50
N ASN A 245 -6.74 22.21 1.35
CA ASN A 245 -6.41 23.28 2.29
C ASN A 245 -7.39 23.42 3.49
N TYR A 246 -8.11 22.35 3.88
CA TYR A 246 -9.17 22.31 4.92
C TYR A 246 -10.48 23.03 4.59
N LEU A 247 -10.58 23.69 3.43
CA LEU A 247 -11.74 24.48 3.06
C LEU A 247 -12.71 23.75 2.11
N GLY A 248 -12.43 22.48 1.79
CA GLY A 248 -13.11 21.75 0.72
C GLY A 248 -13.60 20.37 1.13
N SER A 249 -13.81 19.52 0.13
CA SER A 249 -14.24 18.13 0.33
C SER A 249 -13.09 17.13 0.33
N ASN A 250 -11.88 17.64 0.59
CA ASN A 250 -10.59 16.96 0.44
C ASN A 250 -10.32 16.46 -0.99
N GLN A 251 -10.83 17.19 -1.98
CA GLN A 251 -10.61 16.91 -3.39
C GLN A 251 -9.27 17.47 -3.82
N ILE A 252 -8.41 16.60 -4.35
CA ILE A 252 -7.02 16.89 -4.67
C ILE A 252 -6.77 16.70 -6.17
N ALA A 253 -5.79 17.43 -6.71
CA ALA A 253 -5.33 17.17 -8.06
C ALA A 253 -4.56 15.83 -8.10
N THR A 254 -4.72 15.06 -9.18
CA THR A 254 -3.86 13.91 -9.49
C THR A 254 -3.79 13.74 -10.99
N VAL A 255 -2.57 13.68 -11.52
CA VAL A 255 -2.28 13.65 -12.96
C VAL A 255 -1.34 12.51 -13.28
N PHE A 256 -1.72 11.67 -14.23
CA PHE A 256 -0.86 10.65 -14.83
C PHE A 256 -0.39 11.15 -16.18
N TYR A 257 0.91 11.07 -16.46
CA TYR A 257 1.52 11.52 -17.71
C TYR A 257 2.67 10.60 -18.11
N GLY A 258 2.69 10.11 -19.35
CA GLY A 258 3.76 9.22 -19.79
C GLY A 258 3.31 8.26 -20.89
N ALA A 259 4.09 7.21 -21.11
CA ALA A 259 3.74 6.15 -22.04
C ALA A 259 2.47 5.42 -21.57
N ASN A 260 1.71 4.85 -22.49
CA ASN A 260 0.51 4.03 -22.21
C ASN A 260 -0.60 4.73 -21.38
N VAL A 261 -0.54 6.05 -21.22
CA VAL A 261 -1.60 6.84 -20.57
C VAL A 261 -2.59 7.33 -21.64
N LYS A 262 -3.89 7.09 -21.40
CA LYS A 262 -4.98 7.66 -22.19
C LYS A 262 -5.23 9.08 -21.73
N THR A 263 -5.06 10.04 -22.63
CA THR A 263 -5.34 11.45 -22.33
C THR A 263 -6.83 11.64 -22.06
N GLY A 264 -7.18 12.33 -20.97
CA GLY A 264 -8.58 12.59 -20.62
C GLY A 264 -8.79 13.05 -19.18
N THR A 265 -10.06 13.28 -18.84
CA THR A 265 -10.52 13.57 -17.49
C THR A 265 -11.34 12.40 -16.96
N TYR A 266 -11.10 12.04 -15.69
CA TYR A 266 -11.67 10.83 -15.09
C TYR A 266 -12.33 11.17 -13.75
N ALA A 267 -13.65 11.05 -13.70
CA ALA A 267 -14.46 11.47 -12.55
C ALA A 267 -14.70 10.36 -11.50
N THR A 268 -14.18 9.15 -11.75
CA THR A 268 -14.30 8.04 -10.81
C THR A 268 -13.70 8.44 -9.45
N ALA A 269 -14.42 8.08 -8.38
CA ALA A 269 -13.99 8.38 -7.03
C ALA A 269 -12.80 7.49 -6.65
N PHE A 270 -11.63 8.11 -6.50
CA PHE A 270 -10.39 7.46 -6.07
C PHE A 270 -9.82 8.15 -4.84
N ASN A 271 -8.89 7.47 -4.18
CA ASN A 271 -8.14 8.01 -3.05
C ASN A 271 -6.72 7.40 -3.01
N HIS A 272 -5.93 7.79 -2.01
CA HIS A 272 -4.54 7.33 -1.86
C HIS A 272 -4.38 5.80 -1.80
N HIS A 273 -5.38 5.06 -1.32
CA HIS A 273 -5.33 3.59 -1.34
C HIS A 273 -5.44 3.03 -2.77
N HIS A 274 -6.18 3.70 -3.65
CA HIS A 274 -6.26 3.30 -5.07
C HIS A 274 -4.95 3.59 -5.80
N LEU A 275 -4.27 4.71 -5.49
CA LEU A 275 -2.93 4.99 -5.99
C LEU A 275 -1.93 3.91 -5.54
N LEU A 276 -1.90 3.62 -4.23
CA LEU A 276 -1.07 2.55 -3.68
C LEU A 276 -1.33 1.20 -4.37
N ARG A 277 -2.61 0.80 -4.45
CA ARG A 277 -3.02 -0.42 -5.14
C ARG A 277 -2.56 -0.46 -6.60
N THR A 278 -2.61 0.68 -7.28
CA THR A 278 -2.14 0.79 -8.67
C THR A 278 -0.63 0.54 -8.76
N PHE A 279 0.17 1.09 -7.86
CA PHE A 279 1.63 0.89 -7.87
C PHE A 279 2.02 -0.56 -7.54
N GLU A 280 1.35 -1.16 -6.56
CA GLU A 280 1.50 -2.59 -6.22
C GLU A 280 1.24 -3.48 -7.45
N ASP A 281 0.10 -3.26 -8.12
CA ASP A 281 -0.32 -4.06 -9.28
C ASP A 281 0.50 -3.78 -10.55
N LEU A 282 1.01 -2.54 -10.75
CA LEU A 282 1.92 -2.21 -11.87
C LEU A 282 3.23 -3.03 -11.82
N PHE A 283 3.67 -3.41 -10.63
CA PHE A 283 4.93 -4.11 -10.41
C PHE A 283 4.77 -5.56 -9.96
N GLY A 284 3.53 -6.06 -9.92
CA GLY A 284 3.25 -7.47 -9.66
C GLY A 284 3.58 -7.90 -8.23
N THR A 285 3.37 -7.02 -7.25
CA THR A 285 3.59 -7.41 -5.85
C THR A 285 2.65 -8.56 -5.46
N ALA A 286 3.12 -9.47 -4.61
CA ALA A 286 2.33 -10.65 -4.21
C ALA A 286 1.22 -10.32 -3.19
N THR A 287 1.32 -9.16 -2.55
CA THR A 287 0.39 -8.64 -1.54
C THR A 287 0.10 -7.17 -1.80
N HIS A 288 -0.94 -6.68 -1.12
CA HIS A 288 -1.36 -5.28 -1.14
C HIS A 288 -1.38 -4.76 0.30
N ALA A 289 -0.72 -3.64 0.56
CA ALA A 289 -0.54 -3.11 1.90
C ALA A 289 -1.82 -2.45 2.45
N GLY A 290 -2.18 -2.79 3.68
CA GLY A 290 -3.26 -2.14 4.42
C GLY A 290 -4.58 -2.11 3.65
N ASN A 291 -5.18 -0.92 3.53
CA ASN A 291 -6.45 -0.76 2.82
C ASN A 291 -6.34 -0.86 1.29
N ALA A 292 -5.14 -0.88 0.71
CA ALA A 292 -4.98 -1.13 -0.73
C ALA A 292 -5.51 -2.52 -1.15
N ALA A 293 -5.47 -3.49 -0.24
CA ALA A 293 -6.06 -4.82 -0.43
C ALA A 293 -7.58 -4.79 -0.68
N ASN A 294 -8.28 -3.74 -0.24
CA ASN A 294 -9.73 -3.64 -0.26
C ASN A 294 -10.27 -2.78 -1.41
N VAL A 295 -9.39 -2.20 -2.23
CA VAL A 295 -9.74 -1.37 -3.38
C VAL A 295 -9.19 -1.97 -4.66
N GLN A 296 -9.68 -1.51 -5.81
CA GLN A 296 -9.16 -1.91 -7.12
C GLN A 296 -8.14 -0.88 -7.63
N PRO A 297 -7.18 -1.30 -8.46
CA PRO A 297 -6.24 -0.36 -9.09
C PRO A 297 -6.96 0.57 -10.07
N ILE A 298 -6.36 1.72 -10.31
CA ILE A 298 -6.81 2.68 -11.32
C ILE A 298 -6.38 2.14 -12.68
N THR A 299 -7.30 1.51 -13.40
CA THR A 299 -7.03 0.90 -14.72
C THR A 299 -7.52 1.77 -15.88
N GLU A 300 -8.54 2.61 -15.64
CA GLU A 300 -9.22 3.35 -16.70
C GLU A 300 -8.36 4.39 -17.41
N VAL A 301 -7.26 4.83 -16.78
CA VAL A 301 -6.31 5.80 -17.35
C VAL A 301 -5.30 5.18 -18.30
N PHE A 302 -5.19 3.85 -18.37
CA PHE A 302 -4.16 3.17 -19.16
C PHE A 302 -4.71 2.57 -20.45
N THR A 303 -3.90 2.58 -21.52
CA THR A 303 -4.14 1.74 -22.69
C THR A 303 -3.87 0.29 -22.30
N ALA A 304 -4.88 -0.58 -22.33
CA ALA A 304 -4.76 -1.96 -21.87
C ALA A 304 -3.60 -2.68 -22.58
N SER A 305 -2.77 -3.41 -21.83
CA SER A 305 -1.77 -4.30 -22.41
C SER A 305 -2.49 -5.50 -23.01
N THR A 306 -2.32 -5.75 -24.32
CA THR A 306 -2.90 -6.90 -25.00
C THR A 306 -2.14 -8.17 -24.62
N THR A 307 -2.32 -8.65 -23.39
CA THR A 307 -1.92 -10.02 -23.02
C THR A 307 -3.08 -10.96 -23.32
N PRO A 308 -2.91 -11.99 -24.17
CA PRO A 308 -4.01 -12.87 -24.54
C PRO A 308 -4.58 -13.59 -23.31
N THR A 309 -5.89 -13.48 -23.12
CA THR A 309 -6.65 -14.23 -22.11
C THR A 309 -6.43 -15.73 -22.35
N PRO A 310 -5.97 -16.53 -21.36
CA PRO A 310 -5.97 -17.98 -21.51
C PRO A 310 -7.41 -18.45 -21.69
N THR A 311 -7.64 -19.22 -22.76
CA THR A 311 -8.95 -19.78 -23.11
C THR A 311 -9.53 -20.57 -21.94
N PRO A 312 -10.78 -20.34 -21.50
CA PRO A 312 -11.38 -21.10 -20.43
C PRO A 312 -11.51 -22.58 -20.83
N THR A 313 -10.94 -23.47 -20.03
CA THR A 313 -11.14 -24.92 -20.16
C THR A 313 -12.62 -25.26 -19.87
N PRO A 314 -13.31 -26.04 -20.73
CA PRO A 314 -14.73 -26.34 -20.55
C PRO A 314 -15.00 -27.16 -19.28
N THR A 315 -15.99 -26.73 -18.50
CA THR A 315 -16.51 -27.43 -17.32
C THR A 315 -17.22 -28.74 -17.72
N PRO A 316 -16.92 -29.89 -17.09
CA PRO A 316 -17.62 -31.14 -17.39
C PRO A 316 -19.08 -31.15 -16.91
N THR A 317 -19.95 -31.71 -17.75
CA THR A 317 -21.41 -31.86 -17.54
C THR A 317 -21.72 -32.92 -16.46
N PRO A 318 -22.57 -32.64 -15.46
CA PRO A 318 -22.96 -33.64 -14.47
C PRO A 318 -23.94 -34.69 -15.02
N THR A 319 -23.72 -35.96 -14.66
CA THR A 319 -24.57 -37.13 -14.94
C THR A 319 -25.75 -37.21 -13.95
N PRO A 320 -26.96 -37.65 -14.35
CA PRO A 320 -28.13 -37.68 -13.46
C PRO A 320 -28.11 -38.83 -12.45
N THR A 321 -28.51 -38.52 -11.21
CA THR A 321 -28.66 -39.47 -10.08
C THR A 321 -30.12 -39.93 -9.94
N PRO A 322 -30.41 -41.22 -9.64
CA PRO A 322 -31.78 -41.74 -9.55
C PRO A 322 -32.53 -41.35 -8.26
N THR A 323 -33.85 -41.27 -8.40
CA THR A 323 -34.86 -40.89 -7.39
C THR A 323 -35.11 -41.97 -6.32
N PRO A 324 -35.15 -41.62 -5.01
CA PRO A 324 -35.64 -42.53 -3.96
C PRO A 324 -37.12 -42.31 -3.57
N THR A 325 -37.76 -43.43 -3.21
CA THR A 325 -39.15 -43.63 -2.71
C THR A 325 -39.32 -43.23 -1.22
N PRO A 326 -40.51 -42.83 -0.73
CA PRO A 326 -40.67 -42.12 0.55
C PRO A 326 -40.99 -43.01 1.77
N THR A 327 -40.44 -42.69 2.96
CA THR A 327 -40.91 -43.11 4.31
C THR A 327 -40.19 -42.25 5.39
N PRO A 328 -40.64 -42.17 6.66
CA PRO A 328 -41.86 -41.58 7.23
C PRO A 328 -41.60 -40.24 7.97
N THR A 329 -42.67 -39.51 8.33
CA THR A 329 -42.64 -38.22 9.04
C THR A 329 -42.05 -38.30 10.46
N PRO A 330 -41.05 -37.48 10.81
CA PRO A 330 -40.58 -37.33 12.20
C PRO A 330 -41.16 -36.11 12.92
N THR A 331 -41.37 -36.30 14.23
CA THR A 331 -41.47 -35.37 15.36
C THR A 331 -40.53 -34.15 15.22
N PRO A 332 -40.88 -32.93 15.70
CA PRO A 332 -40.20 -31.68 15.33
C PRO A 332 -38.71 -31.75 15.68
N THR A 333 -37.91 -31.96 14.65
CA THR A 333 -36.47 -31.95 14.71
C THR A 333 -36.03 -30.50 14.83
N GLN A 334 -35.09 -30.22 15.74
CA GLN A 334 -34.41 -28.92 15.83
C GLN A 334 -33.96 -28.53 14.42
N GLY A 335 -34.60 -27.51 13.83
CA GLY A 335 -34.32 -27.09 12.47
C GLY A 335 -32.83 -26.80 12.32
N GLY A 336 -32.22 -27.23 11.22
CA GLY A 336 -30.82 -26.92 10.93
C GLY A 336 -30.56 -25.42 11.06
N LEU A 337 -29.36 -25.05 11.51
CA LEU A 337 -28.95 -23.66 11.65
C LEU A 337 -29.19 -22.91 10.33
N LYS A 338 -29.84 -21.75 10.41
CA LYS A 338 -30.08 -20.86 9.26
C LYS A 338 -29.77 -19.43 9.68
N LEU A 339 -29.15 -18.65 8.81
CA LEU A 339 -28.94 -17.22 8.97
C LEU A 339 -29.81 -16.49 7.95
N ALA A 340 -30.66 -15.58 8.40
CA ALA A 340 -31.47 -14.75 7.52
C ALA A 340 -30.58 -13.71 6.82
N ASP A 341 -30.75 -13.57 5.51
CA ASP A 341 -30.16 -12.46 4.76
C ASP A 341 -30.84 -11.15 5.18
N PRO A 342 -30.11 -10.17 5.74
CA PRO A 342 -30.68 -8.88 6.11
C PRO A 342 -31.07 -8.03 4.88
N GLY A 343 -30.67 -8.42 3.67
CA GLY A 343 -30.80 -7.64 2.45
C GLY A 343 -29.87 -6.44 2.43
N PRO A 344 -29.90 -5.63 1.35
CA PRO A 344 -29.07 -4.43 1.24
C PRO A 344 -29.22 -3.48 2.43
N GLN A 345 -28.09 -3.12 3.06
CA GLN A 345 -28.05 -2.24 4.21
C GLN A 345 -27.46 -0.87 3.83
N THR A 346 -27.85 0.15 4.58
CA THR A 346 -27.29 1.51 4.40
C THR A 346 -26.90 2.11 5.74
N CYS A 347 -25.68 2.64 5.81
CA CYS A 347 -25.20 3.46 6.92
C CYS A 347 -24.78 4.85 6.41
N LYS A 348 -24.58 5.77 7.35
CA LYS A 348 -24.06 7.12 7.09
C LYS A 348 -22.65 7.25 7.64
N PHE A 349 -21.77 7.88 6.87
CA PHE A 349 -20.38 8.12 7.26
C PHE A 349 -20.30 8.81 8.63
N ASN A 350 -19.47 8.26 9.53
CA ASN A 350 -19.21 8.76 10.89
C ASN A 350 -20.48 8.98 11.76
N GLN A 351 -21.59 8.34 11.41
CA GLN A 351 -22.82 8.32 12.20
C GLN A 351 -23.05 6.95 12.81
N SER A 352 -23.77 6.91 13.93
CA SER A 352 -24.11 5.64 14.57
C SER A 352 -24.93 4.78 13.61
N CYS A 353 -24.41 3.59 13.30
CA CYS A 353 -25.09 2.58 12.51
C CYS A 353 -25.33 1.33 13.34
N THR A 354 -26.43 0.63 13.08
CA THR A 354 -26.75 -0.66 13.69
C THR A 354 -27.44 -1.56 12.67
N ILE A 355 -26.96 -2.78 12.52
CA ILE A 355 -27.54 -3.83 11.67
C ILE A 355 -27.69 -5.08 12.52
N GLN A 356 -28.83 -5.76 12.44
CA GLN A 356 -29.12 -6.95 13.26
C GLN A 356 -29.09 -8.21 12.40
N LEU A 357 -28.17 -9.13 12.74
CA LEU A 357 -28.15 -10.47 12.17
C LEU A 357 -29.12 -11.37 12.95
N THR A 358 -29.86 -12.24 12.26
CA THR A 358 -30.83 -13.14 12.89
C THR A 358 -30.62 -14.57 12.40
N ALA A 359 -30.18 -15.46 13.29
CA ALA A 359 -30.13 -16.90 13.04
C ALA A 359 -31.30 -17.63 13.72
N THR A 360 -31.75 -18.72 13.10
CA THR A 360 -32.78 -19.63 13.63
C THR A 360 -32.31 -21.08 13.55
N GLY A 361 -32.87 -21.95 14.39
CA GLY A 361 -32.43 -23.35 14.46
C GLY A 361 -31.04 -23.51 15.09
N GLY A 362 -30.44 -24.68 14.89
CA GLY A 362 -29.13 -25.04 15.46
C GLY A 362 -29.15 -25.29 16.98
N ARG A 363 -28.02 -25.74 17.52
CA ARG A 363 -27.82 -25.98 18.94
C ARG A 363 -27.32 -24.71 19.66
N PRO A 364 -28.09 -24.11 20.60
CA PRO A 364 -27.61 -22.95 21.34
C PRO A 364 -26.37 -23.25 22.21
N PRO A 365 -25.51 -22.24 22.47
CA PRO A 365 -25.64 -20.87 21.99
C PRO A 365 -25.14 -20.71 20.55
N VAL A 366 -25.79 -19.83 19.79
CA VAL A 366 -25.30 -19.40 18.48
C VAL A 366 -24.31 -18.24 18.67
N ARG A 367 -23.25 -18.22 17.87
CA ARG A 367 -22.24 -17.16 17.81
C ARG A 367 -22.23 -16.53 16.42
N TYR A 368 -21.98 -15.23 16.37
CA TYR A 368 -21.94 -14.48 15.12
C TYR A 368 -20.53 -13.95 14.83
N ALA A 369 -20.18 -13.92 13.55
CA ALA A 369 -19.00 -13.25 13.02
C ALA A 369 -19.37 -12.52 11.72
N ALA A 370 -18.58 -11.52 11.35
CA ALA A 370 -18.78 -10.77 10.12
C ALA A 370 -17.43 -10.32 9.56
N THR A 371 -17.23 -10.47 8.26
CA THR A 371 -16.08 -9.99 7.50
C THR A 371 -16.54 -8.98 6.44
N GLY A 372 -15.63 -8.13 5.96
CA GLY A 372 -15.96 -7.07 4.99
C GLY A 372 -16.70 -5.87 5.59
N LEU A 373 -16.76 -5.75 6.93
CA LEU A 373 -17.31 -4.58 7.59
C LEU A 373 -16.42 -3.35 7.35
N PRO A 374 -17.00 -2.17 7.03
CA PRO A 374 -16.29 -0.90 7.06
C PRO A 374 -15.68 -0.65 8.45
N TRP A 375 -14.53 0.03 8.48
CA TRP A 375 -13.88 0.35 9.73
C TRP A 375 -14.80 1.14 10.67
N GLY A 376 -14.68 0.91 11.97
CA GLY A 376 -15.58 1.51 12.96
C GLY A 376 -16.94 0.82 13.12
N LEU A 377 -17.23 -0.25 12.36
CA LEU A 377 -18.28 -1.22 12.68
C LEU A 377 -17.68 -2.52 13.25
N ALA A 378 -18.36 -3.10 14.23
CA ALA A 378 -18.02 -4.41 14.78
C ALA A 378 -19.29 -5.21 15.05
N VAL A 379 -19.19 -6.54 14.95
CA VAL A 379 -20.28 -7.46 15.33
C VAL A 379 -20.11 -7.93 16.76
N ASP A 380 -21.18 -7.88 17.54
CA ASP A 380 -21.24 -8.54 18.83
C ASP A 380 -21.54 -10.04 18.62
N ALA A 381 -20.61 -10.89 19.05
CA ALA A 381 -20.68 -12.33 18.78
C ALA A 381 -21.83 -13.05 19.51
N GLY A 382 -22.38 -12.48 20.59
CA GLY A 382 -23.47 -13.09 21.36
C GLY A 382 -24.86 -12.71 20.84
N THR A 383 -24.99 -11.51 20.29
CA THR A 383 -26.29 -10.93 19.88
C THR A 383 -26.45 -10.81 18.38
N GLY A 384 -25.37 -10.89 17.60
CA GLY A 384 -25.41 -10.67 16.14
C GLY A 384 -25.61 -9.22 15.74
N ARG A 385 -25.50 -8.28 16.69
CA ARG A 385 -25.62 -6.85 16.43
C ARG A 385 -24.32 -6.30 15.86
N ILE A 386 -24.34 -5.88 14.60
CA ILE A 386 -23.29 -5.03 14.04
C ILE A 386 -23.58 -3.60 14.47
N SER A 387 -22.64 -2.92 15.11
CA SER A 387 -22.81 -1.52 15.51
C SER A 387 -21.50 -0.74 15.51
N GLY A 388 -21.62 0.60 15.48
CA GLY A 388 -20.51 1.53 15.54
C GLY A 388 -20.70 2.72 14.60
N LYS A 389 -19.60 3.40 14.25
CA LYS A 389 -19.60 4.55 13.32
C LYS A 389 -18.72 4.20 12.12
N PRO A 390 -19.29 3.95 10.93
CA PRO A 390 -18.50 3.51 9.80
C PRO A 390 -17.61 4.64 9.31
N TRP A 391 -16.35 4.31 9.10
CA TRP A 391 -15.29 5.19 8.63
C TRP A 391 -14.84 4.72 7.24
N GLY A 392 -15.56 5.20 6.23
CA GLY A 392 -15.43 4.84 4.82
C GLY A 392 -16.74 5.12 4.09
N SER A 393 -16.70 5.31 2.77
CA SER A 393 -17.90 5.51 1.94
C SER A 393 -17.89 4.55 0.76
N GLY A 394 -19.07 4.27 0.21
CA GLY A 394 -19.25 3.33 -0.90
C GLY A 394 -19.94 2.04 -0.46
N THR A 395 -20.16 1.14 -1.42
CA THR A 395 -20.81 -0.15 -1.19
C THR A 395 -19.77 -1.24 -1.02
N VAL A 396 -19.79 -1.93 0.13
CA VAL A 396 -18.96 -3.11 0.41
C VAL A 396 -19.82 -4.35 0.53
N GLN A 397 -19.27 -5.53 0.23
CA GLN A 397 -19.94 -6.80 0.47
C GLN A 397 -19.57 -7.31 1.86
N VAL A 398 -20.55 -7.44 2.75
CA VAL A 398 -20.37 -7.98 4.10
C VAL A 398 -20.75 -9.45 4.09
N THR A 399 -19.89 -10.32 4.61
CA THR A 399 -20.19 -11.74 4.81
C THR A 399 -20.40 -12.00 6.29
N ALA A 400 -21.65 -12.28 6.68
CA ALA A 400 -22.02 -12.69 8.03
C ALA A 400 -21.98 -14.21 8.16
N THR A 401 -21.51 -14.70 9.30
CA THR A 401 -21.43 -16.12 9.65
C THR A 401 -22.13 -16.35 10.99
N ALA A 402 -22.95 -17.39 11.08
CA ALA A 402 -23.49 -17.90 12.33
C ALA A 402 -22.95 -19.32 12.59
N THR A 403 -22.53 -19.59 13.83
CA THR A 403 -21.99 -20.88 14.27
C THR A 403 -22.75 -21.35 15.50
N ASP A 404 -23.24 -22.58 15.51
CA ASP A 404 -23.92 -23.16 16.67
C ASP A 404 -22.96 -23.94 17.59
N ALA A 405 -23.44 -24.40 18.74
CA ALA A 405 -22.63 -25.12 19.73
C ALA A 405 -22.17 -26.52 19.28
N SER A 406 -22.70 -27.05 18.18
CA SER A 406 -22.21 -28.28 17.55
C SER A 406 -21.08 -28.03 16.54
N GLY A 407 -20.79 -26.76 16.24
CA GLY A 407 -19.81 -26.36 15.24
C GLY A 407 -20.39 -26.21 13.83
N ALA A 408 -21.71 -26.34 13.65
CA ALA A 408 -22.35 -26.10 12.35
C ALA A 408 -22.30 -24.61 12.00
N THR A 409 -21.92 -24.29 10.77
CA THR A 409 -21.77 -22.90 10.29
C THR A 409 -22.67 -22.62 9.08
N VAL A 410 -23.26 -21.43 9.04
CA VAL A 410 -23.96 -20.90 7.86
C VAL A 410 -23.56 -19.45 7.60
N THR A 411 -23.56 -19.05 6.33
CA THR A 411 -23.15 -17.72 5.89
C THR A 411 -24.24 -17.02 5.09
N ALA A 412 -24.30 -15.69 5.20
CA ALA A 412 -25.11 -14.82 4.35
C ALA A 412 -24.27 -13.61 3.93
N ALA A 413 -24.33 -13.24 2.65
CA ALA A 413 -23.63 -12.07 2.12
C ALA A 413 -24.64 -11.01 1.72
N PHE A 414 -24.39 -9.75 2.10
CA PHE A 414 -25.27 -8.63 1.77
C PHE A 414 -24.44 -7.36 1.48
N PRO A 415 -24.89 -6.50 0.56
CA PRO A 415 -24.23 -5.23 0.30
C PRO A 415 -24.54 -4.25 1.43
N LEU A 416 -23.51 -3.56 1.92
CA LEU A 416 -23.60 -2.43 2.84
C LEU A 416 -23.11 -1.17 2.14
N THR A 417 -24.02 -0.24 1.89
CA THR A 417 -23.71 1.08 1.33
C THR A 417 -23.48 2.09 2.45
N VAL A 418 -22.31 2.73 2.49
CA VAL A 418 -22.04 3.86 3.38
C VAL A 418 -22.06 5.16 2.58
N ASN A 419 -23.06 5.99 2.83
CA ASN A 419 -23.22 7.26 2.13
C ASN A 419 -22.57 8.41 2.89
N TRP A 420 -22.03 9.37 2.15
CA TRP A 420 -21.87 10.73 2.67
C TRP A 420 -23.28 11.33 2.81
N PHE A 421 -23.63 11.77 4.02
CA PHE A 421 -24.90 12.39 4.45
C PHE A 421 -25.98 11.48 5.04
#